data_AF-A0A7Y1M7Y7-F1
#
_entry.id   AF-A0A7Y1M7Y7-F1
#
_cell.length_a   1.000
_cell.length_b   1.000
_cell.length_c   1.000
_cell.angle_alpha   90.00
_cell.angle_beta   90.00
_cell.angle_gamma   90.00
#
_symmetry.space_group_name_H-M   'P 1'
#
loop_
_entity.id
_entity.type
_entity.pdbx_description
1 polymer ?
#
loop_
_entity_poly.entity_id
_entity_poly.type
_entity_poly.pdbx_seq_one_letter_code
_entity_poly.pdbx_strand_id
1 'polypeptide(L)'
;MTELNDGALFDAEFGIGHRGSTVPERSGVALSFRGRPVYLSLYSGRADFIVAATSIAGDISAKAPRPVRVVTGEVFPKNLVGIAYLKDRTELGEALLAGLKAIQADGTYDKILKKWNVETMSLPAPGINLGALQEQ
;
A
#
# COMPACT_ATOMS: atom_id res chain seq x y z
N MET A 1 31.52 -5.85 3.01
CA MET A 1 30.86 -7.12 3.38
C MET A 1 29.92 -6.78 4.52
N THR A 2 28.61 -6.96 4.31
CA THR A 2 27.53 -7.17 5.32
C THR A 2 27.42 -6.14 6.47
N GLU A 3 26.30 -5.45 6.70
CA GLU A 3 24.93 -5.96 6.78
C GLU A 3 23.90 -4.88 6.39
N LEU A 4 22.89 -5.30 5.62
CA LEU A 4 21.59 -4.65 5.58
C LEU A 4 20.88 -4.99 6.89
N ASN A 5 20.53 -4.00 7.70
CA ASN A 5 19.61 -4.22 8.82
C ASN A 5 18.66 -3.04 9.08
N ASP A 6 18.28 -2.31 8.03
CA ASP A 6 17.19 -1.32 8.10
C ASP A 6 15.85 -1.96 7.74
N GLY A 7 15.51 -3.02 8.47
CA GLY A 7 14.23 -3.71 8.41
C GLY A 7 13.11 -2.95 9.14
N ALA A 8 12.98 -1.64 8.93
CA ALA A 8 11.85 -0.86 9.44
C ALA A 8 10.72 -0.84 8.38
N LEU A 9 10.09 -1.99 8.16
CA LEU A 9 8.76 -2.07 7.55
C LEU A 9 7.75 -2.07 8.70
N PHE A 10 7.46 -0.87 9.21
CA PHE A 10 6.52 -0.57 10.29
C PHE A 10 6.93 -1.07 11.68
N ASP A 11 7.64 -0.22 12.44
CA ASP A 11 7.65 -0.32 13.90
C ASP A 11 6.27 0.09 14.39
N ALA A 12 5.47 -0.91 14.70
CA ALA A 12 4.21 -0.70 15.37
C ALA A 12 4.15 -1.65 16.55
N GLU A 13 4.52 -1.14 17.72
CA GLU A 13 4.24 -1.80 18.99
C GLU A 13 2.73 -1.92 19.16
N PHE A 14 2.22 -3.15 19.24
CA PHE A 14 0.79 -3.37 19.44
C PHE A 14 0.55 -4.42 20.52
N GLY A 15 -0.02 -3.95 21.64
CA GLY A 15 -0.44 -4.79 22.75
C GLY A 15 -1.65 -5.65 22.38
N ILE A 16 -1.57 -6.95 22.65
CA ILE A 16 -2.66 -7.92 22.46
C ILE A 16 -3.53 -7.91 23.73
N GLY A 17 -4.80 -7.51 23.61
CA GLY A 17 -5.81 -7.65 24.68
C GLY A 17 -6.78 -8.80 24.39
N HIS A 18 -6.79 -9.84 25.24
CA HIS A 18 -7.78 -10.92 25.21
C HIS A 18 -8.99 -10.60 26.11
N ARG A 19 -10.11 -11.31 25.88
CA ARG A 19 -11.43 -11.10 26.51
C ARG A 19 -11.31 -11.13 28.05
N GLY A 20 -11.67 -10.01 28.68
CA GLY A 20 -11.45 -9.73 30.11
C GLY A 20 -10.60 -8.47 30.36
N SER A 21 -10.14 -7.81 29.31
CA SER A 21 -9.22 -6.67 29.36
C SER A 21 -9.82 -5.44 30.07
N THR A 22 -9.25 -5.09 31.23
CA THR A 22 -9.56 -3.92 32.09
C THR A 22 -8.99 -2.62 31.53
N VAL A 23 -9.18 -2.38 30.23
CA VAL A 23 -8.45 -1.29 29.57
C VAL A 23 -9.22 0.03 29.69
N PRO A 24 -8.60 1.12 30.19
CA PRO A 24 -9.28 2.39 30.39
C PRO A 24 -9.82 2.97 29.08
N GLU A 25 -10.91 3.73 29.19
CA GLU A 25 -11.56 4.42 28.08
C GLU A 25 -10.52 5.18 27.23
N ARG A 26 -10.45 4.87 25.92
CA ARG A 26 -9.45 5.30 24.90
C ARG A 26 -8.27 4.37 24.60
N SER A 27 -8.25 3.15 25.11
CA SER A 27 -7.26 2.16 24.66
C SER A 27 -7.67 1.42 23.39
N GLY A 28 -6.77 1.33 22.41
CA GLY A 28 -6.92 0.49 21.22
C GLY A 28 -6.03 -0.76 21.30
N VAL A 29 -6.49 -1.86 20.71
CA VAL A 29 -5.68 -3.06 20.45
C VAL A 29 -5.50 -3.12 18.94
N ALA A 30 -4.26 -3.19 18.46
CA ALA A 30 -4.03 -3.47 17.04
C ALA A 30 -3.56 -4.90 16.86
N LEU A 31 -4.03 -5.51 15.78
CA LEU A 31 -3.81 -6.89 15.46
C LEU A 31 -3.17 -6.94 14.08
N SER A 32 -2.00 -7.57 14.00
CA SER A 32 -1.33 -7.82 12.72
C SER A 32 -1.82 -9.15 12.15
N PHE A 33 -2.26 -9.11 10.89
CA PHE A 33 -2.68 -10.27 10.14
C PHE A 33 -1.88 -10.36 8.85
N ARG A 34 -1.48 -11.58 8.46
CA ARG A 34 -0.97 -11.83 7.11
C ARG A 34 -2.08 -12.30 6.18
N GLY A 35 -2.27 -11.56 5.09
CA GLY A 35 -3.19 -11.93 4.00
C GLY A 35 -4.67 -11.74 4.35
N ARG A 36 -5.52 -12.63 3.84
CA ARG A 36 -7.00 -12.48 3.86
C ARG A 36 -7.70 -12.40 5.23
N PRO A 37 -7.16 -12.91 6.36
CA PRO A 37 -7.84 -12.81 7.67
C PRO A 37 -8.16 -11.37 8.12
N VAL A 38 -7.40 -10.37 7.64
CA VAL A 38 -7.62 -8.94 7.97
C VAL A 38 -8.98 -8.43 7.51
N TYR A 39 -9.49 -8.91 6.37
CA TYR A 39 -10.79 -8.47 5.87
C TYR A 39 -11.93 -9.16 6.61
N LEU A 40 -11.73 -10.42 6.99
CA LEU A 40 -12.72 -11.16 7.76
C LEU A 40 -12.90 -10.56 9.16
N SER A 41 -11.84 -10.06 9.80
CA SER A 41 -11.97 -9.38 11.09
C SER A 41 -12.82 -8.12 10.96
N LEU A 42 -12.65 -7.34 9.89
CA LEU A 42 -13.50 -6.18 9.60
C LEU A 42 -14.95 -6.62 9.33
N TYR A 43 -15.16 -7.57 8.41
CA TYR A 43 -16.51 -7.98 8.02
C TYR A 43 -17.29 -8.67 9.14
N SER A 44 -16.61 -9.39 10.04
CA SER A 44 -17.24 -10.04 11.19
C SER A 44 -17.43 -9.14 12.41
N GLY A 45 -17.02 -7.87 12.32
CA GLY A 45 -17.13 -6.90 13.43
C GLY A 45 -16.13 -7.15 14.56
N ARG A 46 -15.04 -7.89 14.31
CA ARG A 46 -13.94 -8.06 15.28
C ARG A 46 -12.94 -6.91 15.26
N ALA A 47 -12.92 -6.13 14.17
CA ALA A 47 -12.11 -4.93 14.02
C ALA A 47 -13.00 -3.78 13.56
N ASP A 48 -12.81 -2.60 14.15
CA ASP A 48 -13.56 -1.39 13.80
C ASP A 48 -13.03 -0.73 12.51
N PHE A 49 -11.72 -0.81 12.27
CA PHE A 49 -11.07 -0.34 11.05
C PHE A 49 -9.84 -1.19 10.71
N ILE A 50 -9.39 -1.09 9.46
CA ILE A 50 -8.14 -1.71 8.99
C ILE A 50 -7.31 -0.66 8.28
N VAL A 51 -5.99 -0.72 8.45
CA VAL A 51 -5.03 0.03 7.63
C VAL A 51 -4.52 -0.92 6.55
N ALA A 52 -4.70 -0.52 5.30
CA ALA A 52 -4.42 -1.34 4.13
C ALA A 52 -3.84 -0.45 3.02
N ALA A 53 -3.05 -1.05 2.11
CA ALA A 53 -2.53 -0.32 0.97
C ALA A 53 -3.68 0.23 0.09
N THR A 54 -3.55 1.45 -0.41
CA THR A 54 -4.60 2.09 -1.23
C THR A 54 -4.94 1.28 -2.49
N SER A 55 -3.96 0.51 -3.01
CA SER A 55 -4.12 -0.35 -4.18
C SER A 55 -5.14 -1.47 -4.03
N ILE A 56 -5.49 -1.87 -2.80
CA ILE A 56 -6.47 -2.93 -2.51
C ILE A 56 -7.83 -2.37 -2.03
N ALA A 57 -7.91 -1.06 -1.79
CA ALA A 57 -9.09 -0.44 -1.22
C ALA A 57 -10.35 -0.57 -2.11
N GLY A 58 -10.18 -0.47 -3.43
CA GLY A 58 -11.25 -0.71 -4.40
C GLY A 58 -11.79 -2.13 -4.36
N ASP A 59 -10.90 -3.13 -4.28
CA ASP A 59 -11.28 -4.55 -4.23
C ASP A 59 -12.01 -4.89 -2.91
N ILE A 60 -11.54 -4.34 -1.79
CA ILE A 60 -12.17 -4.51 -0.48
C ILE A 60 -13.60 -3.99 -0.50
N SER A 61 -13.81 -2.82 -1.08
CA SER A 61 -15.13 -2.17 -1.13
C SER A 61 -16.09 -2.94 -2.03
N ALA A 62 -15.61 -3.39 -3.20
CA ALA A 62 -16.42 -4.13 -4.18
C ALA A 62 -16.85 -5.52 -3.68
N LYS A 63 -16.01 -6.19 -2.90
CA LYS A 63 -16.27 -7.56 -2.40
C LYS A 63 -16.79 -7.62 -0.98
N ALA A 64 -16.97 -6.47 -0.33
CA ALA A 64 -17.43 -6.46 1.05
C ALA A 64 -18.87 -6.98 1.14
N PRO A 65 -19.15 -7.97 2.02
CA PRO A 65 -20.51 -8.45 2.25
C PRO A 65 -21.41 -7.42 2.96
N ARG A 66 -20.83 -6.30 3.40
CA ARG A 66 -21.48 -5.17 4.08
C ARG A 66 -20.83 -3.88 3.58
N PRO A 67 -21.55 -2.74 3.52
CA PRO A 67 -20.94 -1.47 3.10
C PRO A 67 -19.73 -1.13 3.98
N VAL A 68 -18.57 -0.98 3.36
CA VAL A 68 -17.34 -0.50 4.01
C VAL A 68 -16.96 0.83 3.38
N ARG A 69 -16.64 1.82 4.21
CA ARG A 69 -16.13 3.11 3.76
C ARG A 69 -14.61 3.06 3.68
N VAL A 70 -14.06 3.32 2.50
CA VAL A 70 -12.64 3.63 2.34
C VAL A 70 -12.43 5.09 2.66
N VAL A 71 -11.55 5.36 3.62
CA VAL A 71 -11.10 6.72 3.95
C VAL A 71 -9.65 6.82 3.49
N THR A 72 -9.42 7.56 2.42
CA THR A 72 -8.08 8.00 2.02
C THR A 72 -7.85 9.40 2.58
N GLY A 73 -6.67 9.64 3.15
CA GLY A 73 -6.31 10.95 3.73
C GLY A 73 -4.81 11.16 3.71
N GLU A 74 -4.38 12.41 3.87
CA GLU A 74 -2.96 12.83 3.90
C GLU A 74 -2.15 12.25 5.06
N VAL A 75 -2.82 11.58 6.00
CA VAL A 75 -2.23 10.99 7.21
C VAL A 75 -1.20 9.91 6.88
N PHE A 76 -1.25 9.31 5.69
CA PHE A 76 -0.27 8.32 5.25
C PHE A 76 0.63 8.89 4.15
N PRO A 77 1.96 8.71 4.25
CA PRO A 77 2.89 9.16 3.22
C PRO A 77 2.58 8.45 1.89
N LYS A 78 2.61 9.21 0.80
CA LYS A 78 2.46 8.67 -0.54
C LYS A 78 3.77 7.95 -0.92
N ASN A 79 3.74 6.63 -0.85
CA ASN A 79 4.87 5.82 -1.29
C ASN A 79 4.82 5.60 -2.80
N LEU A 80 5.94 5.85 -3.47
CA LEU A 80 6.10 5.50 -4.88
C LEU A 80 6.18 3.97 -5.02
N VAL A 81 5.41 3.43 -5.97
CA VAL A 81 5.48 2.00 -6.34
C VAL A 81 6.31 1.90 -7.61
N GLY A 82 7.26 0.97 -7.62
CA GLY A 82 8.19 0.78 -8.74
C GLY A 82 8.35 -0.68 -9.14
N ILE A 83 8.98 -0.89 -10.30
CA ILE A 83 9.38 -2.21 -10.79
C ILE A 83 10.85 -2.42 -10.43
N ALA A 84 11.13 -3.44 -9.62
CA ALA A 84 12.50 -3.77 -9.22
C ALA A 84 13.20 -4.61 -10.30
N TYR A 85 14.47 -4.29 -10.56
CA TYR A 85 15.38 -5.07 -11.40
C TYR A 85 16.78 -5.09 -10.78
N LEU A 86 17.64 -6.01 -11.21
CA LEU A 86 19.01 -6.13 -10.70
C LEU A 86 19.84 -4.88 -11.04
N LYS A 87 20.64 -4.39 -10.09
CA LYS A 87 21.38 -3.12 -10.22
C LYS A 87 22.34 -3.09 -11.41
N ASP A 88 22.88 -4.24 -11.81
CA ASP A 88 23.80 -4.42 -12.94
C ASP A 88 23.08 -4.68 -14.28
N ARG A 89 21.75 -4.71 -14.30
CA ARG A 89 20.92 -4.90 -15.51
C ARG A 89 20.33 -3.58 -15.99
N THR A 90 21.20 -2.63 -16.32
CA THR A 90 20.81 -1.29 -16.77
C THR A 90 20.01 -1.31 -18.07
N GLU A 91 20.37 -2.15 -19.03
CA GLU A 91 19.62 -2.32 -20.30
C GLU A 91 18.16 -2.74 -20.05
N LEU A 92 17.93 -3.64 -19.10
CA LEU A 92 16.57 -4.03 -18.69
C LEU A 92 15.83 -2.86 -18.05
N GLY A 93 16.49 -2.11 -17.17
CA GLY A 93 15.91 -0.91 -16.54
C GLY A 93 15.50 0.15 -17.56
N GLU A 94 16.35 0.41 -18.56
CA GLU A 94 16.07 1.35 -19.65
C GLU A 94 14.93 0.88 -20.55
N ALA A 95 14.90 -0.41 -20.89
CA ALA A 95 13.82 -1.01 -21.68
C ALA A 95 12.46 -0.92 -20.93
N LEU A 96 12.45 -1.19 -19.63
CA LEU A 96 11.26 -1.04 -18.78
C LEU A 96 10.79 0.43 -18.73
N LEU A 97 11.72 1.37 -18.56
CA LEU A 97 11.41 2.80 -18.56
C LEU A 97 10.83 3.25 -19.91
N ALA A 98 11.41 2.79 -21.02
CA ALA A 98 10.91 3.10 -22.36
C ALA A 98 9.49 2.54 -22.57
N GLY A 99 9.22 1.31 -22.14
CA GLY A 99 7.89 0.70 -22.19
C GLY A 99 6.86 1.48 -21.35
N LEU A 100 7.23 1.90 -20.13
CA LEU A 100 6.35 2.70 -19.28
C LEU A 100 6.02 4.06 -19.91
N LYS A 101 7.00 4.74 -20.52
CA LYS A 101 6.78 5.99 -21.26
C LYS A 101 5.82 5.79 -22.43
N ALA A 102 5.95 4.70 -23.18
CA ALA A 102 5.05 4.39 -24.29
C ALA A 102 3.60 4.14 -23.83
N ILE A 103 3.41 3.36 -22.77
CA ILE A 103 2.09 3.05 -22.16
C ILE A 103 1.44 4.30 -21.56
N GLN A 104 2.24 5.26 -21.07
CA GLN A 104 1.70 6.53 -20.60
C GLN A 104 1.34 7.44 -21.77
N ALA A 105 2.19 7.52 -22.80
CA ALA A 105 1.96 8.35 -23.98
C ALA A 105 0.72 7.92 -24.79
N ASP A 106 0.41 6.62 -24.83
CA ASP A 106 -0.78 6.10 -25.51
C ASP A 106 -2.08 6.14 -24.66
N GLY A 107 -1.97 6.64 -23.42
CA GLY A 107 -3.09 6.78 -22.47
C GLY A 107 -3.57 5.46 -21.87
N THR A 108 -2.90 4.34 -22.12
CA THR A 108 -3.22 3.04 -21.51
C THR A 108 -3.01 3.07 -20.00
N TYR A 109 -2.00 3.81 -19.53
CA TYR A 109 -1.74 4.01 -18.11
C TYR A 109 -2.96 4.54 -17.36
N ASP A 110 -3.54 5.65 -17.83
CA ASP A 110 -4.71 6.27 -17.19
C ASP A 110 -5.95 5.36 -17.24
N LYS A 111 -6.14 4.63 -18.35
CA LYS A 111 -7.22 3.63 -18.47
C LYS A 111 -7.09 2.52 -17.44
N ILE A 112 -5.87 2.03 -17.19
CA ILE A 112 -5.62 1.00 -16.17
C ILE A 112 -5.92 1.56 -14.77
N LEU A 113 -5.40 2.75 -14.44
CA LEU A 113 -5.63 3.34 -13.11
C LEU A 113 -7.12 3.54 -12.83
N LYS A 114 -7.85 4.06 -13.83
CA LYS A 114 -9.30 4.26 -13.75
C LYS A 114 -10.07 2.95 -13.60
N LYS A 115 -9.70 1.92 -14.35
CA LYS A 115 -10.34 0.59 -14.26
C LYS A 115 -10.27 0.02 -12.84
N TRP A 116 -9.18 0.28 -12.14
CA TRP A 116 -8.93 -0.25 -10.79
C TRP A 116 -9.20 0.76 -9.67
N ASN A 117 -9.70 1.96 -9.99
CA ASN A 117 -9.99 3.04 -9.05
C ASN A 117 -8.77 3.42 -8.17
N VAL A 118 -7.60 3.55 -8.81
CA VAL A 118 -6.30 3.87 -8.18
C VAL A 118 -5.66 5.12 -8.80
N GLU A 119 -6.44 6.02 -9.37
CA GLU A 119 -5.95 7.26 -10.02
C GLU A 119 -5.16 8.16 -9.06
N THR A 120 -5.45 8.08 -7.76
CA THR A 120 -4.71 8.82 -6.72
C THR A 120 -3.24 8.40 -6.59
N MET A 121 -2.88 7.25 -7.16
CA MET A 121 -1.51 6.73 -7.23
C MET A 121 -0.78 7.09 -8.53
N SER A 122 -1.41 7.88 -9.41
CA SER A 122 -0.84 8.27 -10.70
C SER A 122 0.48 9.03 -10.53
N LEU A 123 1.44 8.76 -11.41
CA LEU A 123 2.68 9.50 -11.53
C LEU A 123 2.66 10.38 -12.78
N PRO A 124 3.07 11.66 -12.68
CA PRO A 124 3.18 12.54 -13.84
C PRO A 124 4.12 12.00 -14.92
N ALA A 125 5.24 11.38 -14.51
CA ALA A 125 6.19 10.75 -15.42
C ALA A 125 6.90 9.57 -14.73
N PRO A 126 7.15 8.45 -15.44
CA PRO A 126 7.97 7.36 -14.93
C PRO A 126 9.44 7.75 -14.94
N GLY A 127 10.20 7.16 -14.03
CA GLY A 127 11.64 7.37 -13.91
C GLY A 127 12.29 6.25 -13.11
N ILE A 128 13.62 6.22 -13.14
CA ILE A 128 14.42 5.27 -12.38
C ILE A 128 14.80 5.93 -11.05
N ASN A 129 14.60 5.22 -9.94
CA ASN A 129 14.96 5.66 -8.58
C ASN A 129 14.33 6.99 -8.14
N LEU A 130 13.11 7.30 -8.58
CA LEU A 130 12.40 8.54 -8.21
C LEU A 130 12.22 8.74 -6.70
N GLY A 131 12.12 7.66 -5.92
CA GLY A 131 11.96 7.73 -4.45
C GLY A 131 13.21 8.23 -3.73
N ALA A 132 14.41 7.94 -4.26
CA ALA A 132 15.66 8.44 -3.69
C ALA A 132 15.84 9.96 -3.87
N LEU A 133 15.00 10.60 -4.69
CA LEU A 133 15.03 12.04 -4.94
C LEU A 133 14.09 12.83 -4.01
N GLN A 134 13.22 12.17 -3.25
CA GLN A 134 12.26 12.82 -2.36
C GLN A 134 12.77 13.00 -0.92
N GLU A 135 13.93 12.42 -0.58
CA GLU A 135 14.57 12.49 0.75
C GLU A 135 15.75 13.49 0.83
N GLN A 136 15.81 14.46 -0.09
CA GLN A 136 16.75 15.60 -0.08
C GLN A 136 16.01 16.91 0.15
#